data_AF-A0A366HT84-F1
#
_entry.id   AF-A0A366HT84-F1
#
_cell.length_a   1.000
_cell.length_b   1.000
_cell.length_c   1.000
_cell.angle_alpha   90.00
_cell.angle_beta   90.00
_cell.angle_gamma   90.00
#
_symmetry.space_group_name_H-M   'P 1'
#
loop_
_entity.id
_entity.type
_entity.pdbx_description
1 polymer ?
#
loop_
_entity_poly.entity_id
_entity_poly.type
_entity_poly.pdbx_seq_one_letter_code
_entity_poly.pdbx_strand_id
1 'polypeptide(L)'
;MCSISSTGVVFLNARALDVSSEITLSVQTNILGNEQEWTVHGWVVECVPAEEQRGTFKVTLLFSNLPKELQQLLALAEGCHGASACKRVPGAELFGLN
;
A
#
# COMPACT_ATOMS: atom_id res chain seq x y z
N MET A 1 1.84 5.41 -13.10
CA MET A 1 1.59 4.08 -12.50
C MET A 1 2.01 4.13 -11.05
N CYS A 2 1.26 3.49 -10.15
CA CYS A 2 1.56 3.41 -8.72
C CYS A 2 1.51 1.94 -8.31
N SER A 3 2.46 1.48 -7.50
CA SER A 3 2.52 0.13 -6.96
C SER A 3 2.70 0.21 -5.46
N ILE A 4 1.79 -0.39 -4.69
CA ILE A 4 1.77 -0.35 -3.24
C ILE A 4 1.83 -1.77 -2.67
N SER A 5 2.58 -1.92 -1.57
CA SER A 5 2.73 -3.16 -0.80
C SER A 5 2.53 -2.89 0.69
N SER A 6 2.50 -3.92 1.52
CA SER A 6 2.48 -3.79 2.99
C SER A 6 3.72 -3.08 3.57
N THR A 7 4.81 -3.00 2.81
CA THR A 7 6.09 -2.40 3.23
C THR A 7 6.33 -1.00 2.68
N GLY A 8 5.76 -0.65 1.52
CA GLY A 8 6.05 0.62 0.88
C GLY A 8 5.22 0.89 -0.37
N VAL A 9 5.55 1.98 -1.04
CA VAL A 9 4.88 2.41 -2.27
C VAL A 9 5.89 2.99 -3.24
N VAL A 10 5.70 2.66 -4.51
CA VAL A 10 6.42 3.23 -5.64
C VAL A 10 5.42 4.03 -6.47
N PHE A 11 5.70 5.32 -6.64
CA PHE A 11 4.82 6.23 -7.38
C PHE A 11 5.62 7.21 -8.24
N LEU A 12 4.93 7.87 -9.16
CA LEU A 12 5.50 8.93 -9.98
C LEU A 12 5.19 10.29 -9.35
N ASN A 13 6.18 11.16 -9.30
CA ASN A 13 6.04 12.53 -8.82
C ASN A 13 6.59 13.52 -9.85
N ALA A 14 5.99 14.70 -9.97
CA ALA A 14 6.46 15.76 -10.87
C ALA A 14 7.73 16.46 -10.36
N ARG A 15 8.05 16.28 -9.08
CA ARG A 15 9.23 16.85 -8.44
C ARG A 15 10.09 15.75 -7.84
N ALA A 16 11.41 15.95 -7.89
CA ALA A 16 12.33 15.14 -7.12
C ALA A 16 12.04 15.32 -5.62
N LEU A 17 12.18 14.25 -4.86
CA LEU A 17 12.09 14.26 -3.42
C LEU A 17 13.44 13.87 -2.84
N ASP A 18 13.77 14.47 -1.70
CA ASP A 18 15.05 14.21 -1.03
C ASP A 18 15.05 12.80 -0.45
N VAL A 19 16.08 12.02 -0.78
CA VAL A 19 16.29 10.70 -0.16
C VAL A 19 16.54 10.90 1.34
N SER A 20 15.98 9.98 2.14
CA SER A 20 15.96 10.06 3.61
C SER A 20 15.09 11.19 4.19
N SER A 21 14.23 11.83 3.39
CA SER A 21 13.16 12.66 3.93
C SER A 21 11.96 11.80 4.34
N GLU A 22 11.31 12.17 5.46
CA GLU A 22 10.01 11.63 5.83
C GLU A 22 8.91 12.48 5.18
N ILE A 23 7.96 11.83 4.53
CA ILE A 23 6.82 12.48 3.91
C ILE A 23 5.51 11.82 4.34
N THR A 24 4.43 12.59 4.21
CA THR A 24 3.06 12.12 4.39
C THR A 24 2.41 11.97 3.03
N LEU A 25 1.77 10.82 2.80
CA LEU A 25 0.99 10.55 1.60
C LEU A 25 -0.48 10.34 1.98
N SER A 26 -1.38 10.77 1.09
CA SER A 26 -2.78 10.38 1.13
C SER A 26 -3.02 9.30 0.08
N VAL A 27 -3.42 8.11 0.53
CA VAL A 27 -3.71 6.95 -0.32
C VAL A 27 -5.21 6.79 -0.38
N GLN A 28 -5.78 6.81 -1.58
CA GLN A 28 -7.19 6.51 -1.78
C GLN A 28 -7.34 5.07 -2.26
N THR A 29 -8.18 4.29 -1.57
CA THR A 29 -8.54 2.93 -1.96
C THR A 29 -10.01 2.88 -2.35
N ASN A 30 -10.35 2.12 -3.38
CA ASN A 30 -11.73 1.78 -3.73
C ASN A 30 -11.95 0.28 -3.50
N ILE A 31 -12.81 -0.07 -2.54
CA ILE A 31 -13.12 -1.46 -2.21
C ILE A 31 -14.61 -1.66 -2.39
N LEU A 32 -14.97 -2.47 -3.40
CA LEU A 32 -16.37 -2.79 -3.71
C LEU A 32 -17.26 -1.53 -3.89
N GLY A 33 -16.70 -0.45 -4.43
CA GLY A 33 -17.40 0.83 -4.64
C GLY A 33 -17.36 1.78 -3.44
N ASN A 34 -16.79 1.38 -2.30
CA ASN A 34 -16.53 2.28 -1.19
C ASN A 34 -15.15 2.90 -1.33
N GLU A 35 -15.13 4.22 -1.48
CA GLU A 35 -13.90 5.02 -1.47
C GLU A 35 -13.51 5.35 -0.04
N GLN A 36 -12.24 5.10 0.29
CA GLN A 36 -11.67 5.44 1.58
C GLN A 36 -10.30 6.07 1.39
N GLU A 37 -10.04 7.16 2.12
CA GLU A 37 -8.76 7.85 2.13
C GLU A 37 -7.97 7.49 3.40
N TRP A 38 -6.67 7.26 3.22
CA TRP A 38 -5.74 6.86 4.27
C TRP A 38 -4.56 7.81 4.29
N THR A 39 -4.24 8.33 5.47
CA THR A 39 -2.99 9.06 5.67
C THR A 39 -1.90 8.08 6.09
N VAL A 40 -0.80 8.04 5.34
CA VAL A 40 0.36 7.18 5.62
C VAL A 40 1.63 8.02 5.71
N HIS A 41 2.55 7.58 6.54
CA HIS A 41 3.85 8.23 6.72
C HIS A 41 4.94 7.28 6.24
N GLY A 42 6.02 7.82 5.69
CA GLY A 42 7.18 7.01 5.38
C GLY A 42 8.36 7.77 4.82
N TRP A 43 9.44 7.03 4.64
CA TRP A 43 10.75 7.53 4.28
C TRP A 43 11.03 7.29 2.81
N VAL A 44 11.47 8.33 2.11
CA VAL A 44 11.96 8.22 0.75
C VAL A 44 13.27 7.47 0.76
N VAL A 45 13.31 6.28 0.17
CA VAL A 45 14.54 5.47 0.06
C VAL A 45 15.21 5.59 -1.30
N GLU A 46 14.44 5.97 -2.32
CA GLU A 46 14.94 6.14 -3.68
C GLU A 46 14.11 7.18 -4.43
N CYS A 47 14.78 8.03 -5.20
CA CYS A 47 14.13 8.95 -6.14
C CYS A 47 15.00 9.03 -7.40
N VAL A 48 14.48 8.52 -8.52
CA VAL A 48 15.19 8.48 -9.80
C VAL A 48 14.32 9.06 -10.92
N PRO A 49 14.90 9.70 -11.95
CA PRO A 49 14.14 10.13 -13.12
C PRO A 49 13.37 8.96 -13.75
N ALA A 50 12.09 9.16 -14.09
CA ALA A 50 11.30 8.13 -14.75
C ALA A 50 11.68 8.04 -16.24
N GLU A 51 11.99 6.83 -16.73
CA GLU A 51 12.33 6.62 -18.15
C GLU A 51 11.12 6.82 -19.07
N GLU A 52 9.92 6.49 -18.58
CA GLU A 52 8.68 6.44 -19.36
C GLU A 52 8.02 7.82 -19.53
N GLN A 53 8.31 8.78 -18.65
CA GLN A 53 7.67 10.10 -18.64
C GLN A 53 8.70 11.20 -18.39
N ARG A 54 8.93 12.04 -19.41
CA ARG A 54 9.83 13.19 -19.28
C ARG A 54 9.33 14.16 -18.21
N GLY A 55 10.24 14.53 -17.31
CA GLY A 55 9.98 15.51 -16.25
C GLY A 55 9.27 14.95 -15.03
N THR A 56 9.19 13.62 -14.89
CA THR A 56 8.72 12.98 -13.65
C THR A 56 9.81 12.11 -13.03
N PHE A 57 9.63 11.81 -11.75
CA PHE A 57 10.54 11.03 -10.93
C PHE A 57 9.78 9.83 -10.37
N LYS A 58 10.40 8.66 -10.46
CA LYS A 58 9.97 7.46 -9.75
C LYS A 58 10.50 7.53 -8.34
N VAL A 59 9.59 7.51 -7.36
CA VAL A 59 9.89 7.61 -5.93
C VAL A 59 9.52 6.29 -5.28
N THR A 60 10.46 5.73 -4.52
CA THR A 60 10.23 4.57 -3.65
C THR A 60 10.20 5.05 -2.21
N LEU A 61 9.11 4.75 -1.52
CA LEU A 61 8.87 5.11 -0.13
C LEU A 61 8.65 3.85 0.72
N LEU A 62 9.30 3.77 1.87
CA LEU A 62 9.03 2.76 2.89
C LEU A 62 8.15 3.33 3.99
N PHE A 63 7.08 2.63 4.34
CA PHE A 63 6.16 3.11 5.36
C PHE A 63 6.81 3.10 6.75
N SER A 64 6.71 4.22 7.47
CA SER A 64 7.10 4.32 8.89
C SER A 64 5.97 3.85 9.80
N ASN A 65 4.72 4.15 9.42
CA ASN A 65 3.52 3.68 10.09
C ASN A 65 2.41 3.49 9.06
N LEU A 66 1.73 2.35 9.15
CA LEU A 66 0.60 2.01 8.27
C LEU A 66 -0.64 1.77 9.14
N PRO A 67 -1.80 2.38 8.81
CA PRO A 67 -3.05 2.08 9.49
C PRO A 67 -3.33 0.57 9.46
N LYS A 68 -3.72 -0.01 10.60
CA LYS A 68 -3.91 -1.46 10.72
C LYS A 68 -4.90 -2.01 9.70
N GLU A 69 -5.96 -1.27 9.43
CA GLU A 69 -6.97 -1.66 8.44
C GLU A 69 -6.36 -1.66 7.03
N LEU A 70 -5.58 -0.64 6.67
CA LEU A 70 -4.89 -0.59 5.39
C LEU A 70 -3.85 -1.73 5.25
N GLN A 71 -3.12 -2.04 6.32
CA GLN A 71 -2.18 -3.16 6.35
C GLN A 71 -2.89 -4.49 6.07
N GLN A 72 -4.06 -4.72 6.68
CA GLN A 72 -4.86 -5.92 6.43
C GLN A 72 -5.37 -5.97 5.00
N LEU A 73 -5.82 -4.83 4.46
CA LEU A 73 -6.28 -4.74 3.07
C LEU A 73 -5.18 -5.05 2.07
N LEU A 74 -3.98 -4.49 2.28
CA LEU A 74 -2.82 -4.79 1.44
C LEU A 74 -2.38 -6.24 1.60
N ALA A 75 -2.39 -6.80 2.80
CA ALA A 75 -2.09 -8.22 3.02
C ALA A 75 -3.10 -9.16 2.32
N LEU A 76 -4.38 -8.78 2.24
CA LEU A 76 -5.39 -9.51 1.48
C LEU A 76 -5.17 -9.39 -0.04
N ALA A 77 -4.71 -8.23 -0.52
CA ALA A 77 -4.39 -8.00 -1.93
C ALA A 77 -3.09 -8.70 -2.37
N GLU A 78 -2.08 -8.76 -1.49
CA GLU A 78 -0.81 -9.47 -1.69
C GLU A 78 -0.96 -10.99 -1.52
N GLY A 79 -1.95 -11.39 -0.72
CA GLY A 79 -2.22 -12.75 -0.28
C GLY A 79 -2.89 -13.63 -1.34
N CYS A 80 -2.13 -13.96 -2.40
CA CYS A 80 -2.23 -15.29 -2.99
C CYS A 80 -1.77 -16.38 -2.01
N HIS A 81 -1.10 -16.06 -0.89
CA HIS A 81 -0.78 -17.01 0.19
C HIS A 81 -1.02 -16.39 1.58
N GLY A 82 -2.05 -16.85 2.30
CA GLY A 82 -2.01 -16.93 3.78
C GLY A 82 -2.79 -15.92 4.62
N ALA A 83 -3.44 -14.89 4.08
CA ALA A 83 -4.30 -14.03 4.87
C ALA A 83 -5.75 -14.58 4.90
N SER A 84 -6.00 -15.59 5.75
CA SER A 84 -7.37 -15.94 6.10
C SER A 84 -8.03 -14.77 6.84
N ALA A 85 -8.81 -13.97 6.12
CA ALA A 85 -9.83 -13.12 6.73
C ALA A 85 -10.96 -14.01 7.27
N CYS A 86 -10.72 -14.73 8.36
CA CYS A 86 -11.80 -15.30 9.14
C CYS A 86 -12.50 -14.16 9.88
N LYS A 87 -13.53 -13.56 9.27
CA LYS A 87 -14.67 -13.10 10.07
C LYS A 87 -15.19 -14.34 10.79
N ARG A 88 -14.94 -14.46 12.10
CA ARG A 88 -15.67 -15.40 12.94
C ARG A 88 -17.14 -14.95 12.94
N VAL A 89 -17.92 -15.53 12.04
CA VAL A 89 -19.38 -15.50 12.14
C VAL A 89 -19.75 -16.48 13.24
N PRO A 90 -20.50 -16.09 14.30
CA PRO A 90 -21.00 -17.05 15.26
C PRO A 90 -21.92 -18.03 14.52
N GLY A 91 -21.53 -19.31 14.45
CA GLY A 91 -22.35 -20.38 13.84
C GLY A 91 -21.87 -20.98 12.52
N ALA A 92 -20.68 -20.64 12.00
CA ALA A 92 -20.12 -21.34 10.84
C ALA A 92 -19.18 -22.48 11.29
N GLU A 93 -19.67 -23.73 11.21
CA GLU A 93 -18.84 -24.92 11.32
C GLU A 93 -17.90 -25.02 10.12
N LEU A 94 -16.59 -25.03 10.38
CA LEU A 94 -15.57 -25.33 9.37
C LEU A 94 -15.60 -26.83 9.09
N PHE A 95 -16.24 -27.23 8.00
CA PHE A 95 -16.00 -28.56 7.43
C PHE A 95 -14.58 -28.57 6.86
N GLY A 96 -13.63 -29.10 7.63
CA GLY A 96 -12.31 -29.47 7.14
C GLY A 96 -12.46 -30.54 6.08
N LEU A 97 -12.08 -30.22 4.85
CA LEU A 97 -11.81 -31.21 3.82
C LEU A 97 -10.38 -31.71 4.03
N ASN A 98 -10.25 -33.05 4.11
CA ASN A 98 -8.98 -33.79 4.20
C ASN A 98 -7.97 -33.38 3.11
#